data_AF-A0A641M738-F1
#
_entry.id   AF-A0A641M738-F1
#
_cell.length_a   1.000
_cell.length_b   1.000
_cell.length_c   1.000
_cell.angle_alpha   90.00
_cell.angle_beta   90.00
_cell.angle_gamma   90.00
#
_symmetry.space_group_name_H-M   'P 1'
#
loop_
_entity.id
_entity.type
_entity.pdbx_description
1 polymer ?
#
loop_
_entity_poly.entity_id
_entity_poly.type
_entity_poly.pdbx_seq_one_letter_code
_entity_poly.pdbx_strand_id
1 'polypeptide(L)'
;MQNLSYFNRNRASAKMDIIDIYTRIDSLVRNIIVEINNEQSRDEHILRALLYEMLMFLNREYLKSNAGIEENSRHRHIDRFMKLVDENFRTHHDTKYYADRLCITPNYLNEVVQQEMKISPKCYIPFFDSYCMISLSSSYFCVIYK
;
A
#
# COMPACT_ATOMS: atom_id res chain seq x y z
N MET A 1 6.01 15.98 6.25
CA MET A 1 5.48 15.22 5.11
C MET A 1 3.97 15.14 5.26
N GLN A 2 3.20 15.58 4.27
CA GLN A 2 1.75 15.41 4.27
C GLN A 2 1.41 13.93 4.13
N ASN A 3 0.38 13.47 4.86
CA ASN A 3 -0.08 12.09 4.83
C ASN A 3 -0.92 11.86 3.57
N LEU A 4 -0.33 11.23 2.56
CA LEU A 4 -0.98 10.92 1.29
C LEU A 4 -1.80 9.64 1.48
N SER A 5 -3.11 9.72 1.27
CA SER A 5 -4.05 8.66 1.65
C SER A 5 -3.83 7.35 0.88
N TYR A 6 -3.21 7.41 -0.30
CA TYR A 6 -2.87 6.24 -1.09
C TYR A 6 -1.63 5.49 -0.60
N PHE A 7 -0.75 6.11 0.20
CA PHE A 7 0.40 5.41 0.81
C PHE A 7 0.03 4.66 2.11
N ASN A 8 -1.27 4.54 2.39
CA ASN A 8 -1.72 3.83 3.57
C ASN A 8 -1.57 2.31 3.34
N ARG A 9 -0.58 1.70 4.01
CA ARG A 9 -0.25 0.27 3.94
C ARG A 9 -1.42 -0.65 4.32
N ASN A 10 -2.43 -0.08 4.97
CA ASN A 10 -3.64 -0.68 5.51
C ASN A 10 -4.86 -0.46 4.59
N ARG A 11 -4.68 -0.32 3.27
CA ARG A 11 -5.80 -0.28 2.33
C ARG A 11 -5.50 -1.19 1.15
N ALA A 12 -6.49 -1.99 0.74
CA ALA A 12 -6.47 -2.58 -0.60
C ALA A 12 -6.28 -1.42 -1.59
N SER A 13 -5.32 -1.55 -2.52
CA SER A 13 -5.02 -0.51 -3.51
C SER A 13 -6.26 -0.26 -4.36
N ALA A 14 -7.06 0.71 -3.96
CA ALA A 14 -8.28 1.01 -4.67
C ALA A 14 -7.95 1.44 -6.08
N LYS A 15 -8.66 0.83 -7.03
CA LYS A 15 -8.38 1.00 -8.45
C LYS A 15 -8.85 2.40 -8.86
N MET A 16 -7.89 3.22 -9.26
CA MET A 16 -8.15 4.53 -9.81
C MET A 16 -8.23 4.41 -11.32
N ASP A 17 -9.29 4.94 -11.93
CA ASP A 17 -9.34 5.04 -13.39
C ASP A 17 -8.36 6.13 -13.85
N ILE A 18 -7.45 5.74 -14.74
CA ILE A 18 -6.37 6.59 -15.22
C ILE A 18 -6.85 7.41 -16.45
N ILE A 19 -7.92 6.98 -17.12
CA ILE A 19 -8.35 7.55 -18.41
C ILE A 19 -8.62 9.06 -18.29
N ASP A 20 -9.35 9.48 -17.25
CA ASP A 20 -9.75 10.88 -17.08
C ASP A 20 -8.63 11.79 -16.55
N ILE A 21 -7.56 11.21 -16.00
CA ILE A 21 -6.45 11.94 -15.37
C ILE A 21 -5.15 11.87 -16.17
N TYR A 22 -5.08 11.01 -17.19
CA TYR A 22 -3.86 10.69 -17.93
C TYR A 22 -3.20 11.92 -18.53
N THR A 23 -4.00 12.79 -19.17
CA THR A 23 -3.50 14.02 -19.80
C THR A 23 -2.81 14.95 -18.80
N ARG A 24 -3.34 15.04 -17.57
CA ARG A 24 -2.74 15.85 -16.51
C ARG A 24 -1.45 15.22 -15.98
N ILE A 25 -1.44 13.90 -15.80
CA ILE A 25 -0.25 13.15 -15.38
C ILE A 25 0.88 13.30 -16.41
N ASP A 26 0.57 13.09 -17.70
CA ASP A 26 1.53 13.22 -18.80
C ASP A 26 2.13 14.63 -18.85
N SER A 27 1.29 15.67 -18.70
CA SER A 27 1.75 17.06 -18.63
C SER A 27 2.71 17.30 -17.46
N LEU A 28 2.40 16.81 -16.25
CA LEU A 28 3.25 16.98 -15.07
C LEU A 28 4.58 16.25 -15.23
N VAL A 29 4.55 15.01 -15.74
CA VAL A 29 5.76 14.22 -15.99
C VAL A 29 6.64 14.92 -17.03
N ARG A 30 6.06 15.45 -18.12
CA ARG A 30 6.82 16.23 -19.11
C ARG A 30 7.46 17.47 -18.49
N ASN A 31 6.72 18.21 -17.67
CA ASN A 31 7.27 19.41 -17.01
C ASN A 31 8.43 19.05 -16.07
N ILE A 32 8.32 17.94 -15.33
CA ILE A 32 9.42 17.43 -14.49
C ILE A 32 10.62 17.06 -15.34
N ILE A 33 10.42 16.34 -16.45
CA ILE A 33 11.52 15.95 -17.36
C ILE A 33 12.19 17.19 -17.98
N VAL A 34 11.41 18.19 -18.41
CA VAL A 34 11.93 19.45 -18.95
C VAL A 34 12.77 20.17 -17.92
N GLU A 35 12.28 20.29 -16.68
CA GLU A 35 13.01 20.93 -15.59
C GLU A 35 14.30 20.17 -15.24
N ILE A 36 14.25 18.83 -15.21
CA ILE A 36 15.44 17.99 -15.01
C ILE A 36 16.44 18.17 -16.16
N ASN A 37 16.00 18.34 -17.40
CA ASN A 37 16.89 18.47 -18.55
C ASN A 37 17.40 19.90 -18.77
N ASN A 38 16.92 20.89 -18.02
CA ASN A 38 17.32 22.28 -18.15
C ASN A 38 18.67 22.56 -17.47
N GLU A 39 19.79 22.29 -18.15
CA GLU A 39 21.14 22.37 -17.58
C GLU A 39 21.58 23.78 -17.12
N GLN A 40 20.95 24.84 -17.61
CA GLN A 40 21.34 26.23 -17.32
C GLN A 40 20.61 26.83 -16.11
N SER A 41 19.46 26.27 -15.70
CA SER A 41 18.60 26.87 -14.67
C SER A 41 17.77 25.86 -13.90
N ARG A 42 18.34 24.68 -13.59
CA ARG A 42 17.70 23.69 -12.71
C ARG A 42 17.38 24.33 -11.36
N ASP A 43 16.10 24.53 -11.06
CA ASP A 43 15.66 25.02 -9.77
C ASP A 43 15.00 23.88 -8.97
N GLU A 44 15.63 23.53 -7.85
CA GLU A 44 15.10 22.52 -6.94
C GLU A 44 13.71 22.86 -6.42
N HIS A 45 13.40 24.15 -6.26
CA HIS A 45 12.07 24.60 -5.82
C HIS A 45 11.01 24.34 -6.89
N ILE A 46 11.34 24.48 -8.18
CA ILE A 46 10.43 24.15 -9.28
C ILE A 46 10.19 22.65 -9.31
N LEU A 47 11.24 21.83 -9.20
CA LEU A 47 11.10 20.37 -9.13
C LEU A 47 10.24 19.93 -7.94
N ARG A 48 10.49 20.51 -6.76
CA ARG A 48 9.67 20.25 -5.57
C ARG A 48 8.21 20.66 -5.81
N ALA A 49 7.96 21.82 -6.41
CA ALA A 49 6.61 22.29 -6.70
C ALA A 49 5.85 21.35 -7.67
N LEU A 50 6.49 20.94 -8.76
CA LEU A 50 5.92 20.01 -9.75
C LEU A 50 5.65 18.63 -9.14
N LEU A 51 6.57 18.13 -8.32
CA LEU A 51 6.39 16.86 -7.62
C LEU A 51 5.22 16.94 -6.64
N TYR A 52 5.17 17.99 -5.81
CA TYR A 52 4.07 18.15 -4.86
C TYR A 52 2.73 18.32 -5.56
N GLU A 53 2.69 19.05 -6.67
CA GLU A 53 1.49 19.19 -7.48
C GLU A 53 0.99 17.82 -7.96
N MET A 54 1.89 16.99 -8.51
CA MET A 54 1.56 15.64 -8.95
C MET A 54 1.05 14.77 -7.80
N LEU A 55 1.74 14.79 -6.66
CA LEU A 55 1.35 14.00 -5.49
C LEU A 55 -0.02 14.44 -4.94
N MET A 56 -0.29 15.75 -4.86
CA MET A 56 -1.57 16.30 -4.40
C MET A 56 -2.70 16.04 -5.38
N PHE A 57 -2.43 16.17 -6.67
CA PHE A 57 -3.39 15.86 -7.73
C PHE A 57 -3.82 14.40 -7.64
N LEU A 58 -2.86 13.47 -7.59
CA LEU A 58 -3.13 12.05 -7.42
C LEU A 58 -3.88 11.76 -6.11
N ASN A 59 -3.52 12.41 -5.01
CA ASN A 59 -4.21 12.24 -3.73
C ASN A 59 -5.69 12.64 -3.82
N ARG A 60 -5.98 13.77 -4.45
CA ARG A 60 -7.34 14.28 -4.60
C ARG A 60 -8.19 13.38 -5.48
N GLU A 61 -7.66 12.97 -6.62
CA GLU A 61 -8.38 12.10 -7.54
C GLU A 61 -8.57 10.71 -6.92
N TYR A 62 -7.57 10.19 -6.20
CA TYR A 62 -7.71 8.97 -5.41
C TYR A 62 -8.83 9.08 -4.37
N LEU A 63 -8.91 10.19 -3.64
CA LEU A 63 -9.99 10.40 -2.67
C LEU A 63 -11.37 10.50 -3.33
N LYS A 64 -11.49 11.07 -4.52
CA LYS A 64 -12.75 11.12 -5.27
C LYS A 64 -13.21 9.72 -5.70
N SER A 65 -12.32 8.92 -6.27
CA SER A 65 -12.63 7.53 -6.65
C SER A 65 -12.98 6.65 -5.45
N ASN A 66 -12.57 7.06 -4.24
CA ASN A 66 -12.79 6.35 -2.99
C ASN A 66 -13.75 7.05 -2.02
N ALA A 67 -14.42 8.10 -2.47
CA ALA A 67 -15.40 8.86 -1.68
C ALA A 67 -16.67 8.00 -1.52
N GLY A 68 -16.64 7.12 -0.51
CA GLY A 68 -17.69 6.12 -0.29
C GLY A 68 -17.16 4.83 0.33
N ILE A 69 -15.85 4.61 0.31
CA ILE A 69 -15.20 3.64 1.20
C ILE A 69 -15.07 4.32 2.57
N GLU A 70 -16.21 4.53 3.22
CA GLU A 70 -16.25 4.72 4.67
C GLU A 70 -15.45 3.59 5.33
N GLU A 71 -14.92 3.83 6.53
CA GLU A 71 -14.28 2.84 7.40
C GLU A 71 -15.20 1.62 7.62
N ASN A 72 -15.33 0.76 6.61
CA ASN A 72 -16.08 -0.46 6.76
C ASN A 72 -15.33 -1.24 7.83
N SER A 73 -16.04 -1.64 8.88
CA SER A 73 -15.53 -2.50 9.94
C SER A 73 -14.69 -3.67 9.39
N ARG A 74 -15.05 -4.17 8.20
CA ARG A 74 -14.30 -5.14 7.39
C ARG A 74 -12.83 -4.73 7.13
N HIS A 75 -12.56 -3.51 6.65
CA HIS A 75 -11.19 -3.03 6.45
C HIS A 75 -10.43 -2.97 7.78
N ARG A 76 -11.09 -2.51 8.85
CA ARG A 76 -10.48 -2.46 10.19
C ARG A 76 -10.09 -3.85 10.70
N HIS A 77 -10.87 -4.89 10.38
CA HIS A 77 -10.52 -6.27 10.70
C HIS A 77 -9.35 -6.79 9.86
N ILE A 78 -9.25 -6.42 8.58
CA ILE A 78 -8.11 -6.75 7.73
C ILE A 78 -6.83 -6.08 8.19
N ASP A 79 -6.87 -4.79 8.50
CA ASP A 79 -5.68 -4.06 8.94
C ASP A 79 -5.11 -4.64 10.23
N ARG A 80 -6.01 -4.95 11.18
CA ARG A 80 -5.63 -5.62 12.42
C ARG A 80 -5.15 -7.04 12.18
N PHE A 81 -5.76 -7.78 11.24
CA PHE A 81 -5.30 -9.10 10.84
C PHE A 81 -3.86 -9.04 10.30
N MET A 82 -3.58 -8.17 9.33
CA MET A 82 -2.26 -8.02 8.74
C MET A 82 -1.20 -7.65 9.78
N LYS A 83 -1.53 -6.72 10.68
CA LYS A 83 -0.64 -6.34 11.78
C LYS A 83 -0.35 -7.51 12.73
N LEU A 84 -1.38 -8.29 13.08
CA LEU A 84 -1.19 -9.47 13.92
C LEU A 84 -0.34 -10.52 13.22
N VAL A 85 -0.50 -10.73 11.90
CA VAL A 85 0.35 -11.64 11.12
C VAL A 85 1.79 -11.13 11.17
N ASP A 86 2.06 -9.86 10.88
CA ASP A 86 3.42 -9.28 10.93
C ASP A 86 4.11 -9.49 12.30
N GLU A 87 3.34 -9.42 13.39
CA GLU A 87 3.85 -9.63 14.75
C GLU A 87 4.03 -11.11 15.14
N ASN A 88 3.18 -12.01 14.62
CA ASN A 88 3.04 -13.38 15.15
C ASN A 88 3.26 -14.50 14.12
N PHE A 89 3.60 -14.16 12.88
CA PHE A 89 3.74 -15.15 11.79
C PHE A 89 4.75 -16.24 12.11
N ARG A 90 5.81 -15.94 12.88
CA ARG A 90 6.87 -16.89 13.24
C ARG A 90 6.42 -18.01 14.18
N THR A 91 5.36 -17.80 14.96
CA THR A 91 4.93 -18.71 16.03
C THR A 91 3.53 -19.24 15.84
N HIS A 92 2.67 -18.52 15.10
CA HIS A 92 1.27 -18.88 14.92
C HIS A 92 0.86 -18.84 13.45
N HIS A 93 0.49 -20.00 12.91
CA HIS A 93 -0.02 -20.15 11.53
C HIS A 93 -1.51 -20.52 11.47
N ASP A 94 -2.14 -20.78 12.63
CA ASP A 94 -3.55 -21.15 12.67
C ASP A 94 -4.46 -19.92 12.51
N THR A 95 -5.36 -19.96 11.54
CA THR A 95 -6.39 -18.93 11.33
C THR A 95 -7.24 -18.70 12.57
N LYS A 96 -7.48 -19.73 13.39
CA LYS A 96 -8.25 -19.61 14.63
C LYS A 96 -7.58 -18.65 15.63
N TYR A 97 -6.26 -18.72 15.77
CA TYR A 97 -5.50 -17.82 16.64
C TYR A 97 -5.76 -16.35 16.31
N TYR A 98 -5.72 -16.01 15.02
CA TYR A 98 -5.96 -14.65 14.54
C TYR A 98 -7.42 -14.22 14.70
N ALA A 99 -8.37 -15.12 14.45
CA ALA A 99 -9.79 -14.85 14.64
C ALA A 99 -10.13 -14.55 16.11
N ASP A 100 -9.58 -15.33 17.05
CA ASP A 100 -9.77 -15.15 18.49
C ASP A 100 -9.23 -13.78 18.95
N ARG A 101 -8.04 -13.38 18.45
CA ARG A 101 -7.42 -12.07 18.74
C ARG A 101 -8.19 -10.88 18.15
N LEU A 102 -8.90 -11.09 17.06
CA LEU A 102 -9.74 -10.09 16.40
C LEU A 102 -11.17 -10.05 16.97
N CYS A 103 -11.50 -10.97 17.88
CA CYS A 103 -12.83 -11.18 18.45
C CYS A 103 -13.92 -11.41 17.37
N ILE A 104 -13.59 -12.21 16.37
CA ILE A 104 -14.50 -12.60 15.26
C ILE A 104 -14.46 -14.11 15.05
N THR A 105 -15.41 -14.65 14.26
CA THR A 105 -15.38 -16.08 13.93
C THR A 105 -14.30 -16.39 12.87
N PRO A 106 -13.67 -17.57 12.89
CA PRO A 106 -12.72 -17.97 11.86
C PRO A 106 -13.32 -17.96 10.44
N ASN A 107 -14.61 -18.27 10.33
CA ASN A 107 -15.32 -18.27 9.05
C ASN A 107 -15.47 -16.84 8.50
N TYR A 108 -15.84 -15.89 9.37
CA TYR A 108 -15.88 -14.48 8.99
C TYR A 108 -14.51 -13.95 8.61
N LEU A 109 -13.44 -14.29 9.34
CA LEU A 109 -12.09 -13.92 8.97
C LEU A 109 -11.69 -14.45 7.58
N ASN A 110 -12.03 -15.72 7.27
CA ASN A 110 -11.81 -16.28 5.94
C ASN A 110 -12.54 -15.49 4.85
N GLU A 111 -13.81 -15.17 5.06
CA GLU A 111 -14.61 -14.41 4.10
C GLU A 111 -14.03 -13.02 3.84
N VAL A 112 -13.68 -12.28 4.91
CA VAL A 112 -13.13 -10.93 4.76
C VAL A 112 -11.78 -10.97 4.05
N VAL A 113 -10.88 -11.89 4.42
CA VAL A 113 -9.55 -12.00 3.79
C VAL A 113 -9.68 -12.45 2.33
N GLN A 114 -10.58 -13.38 2.02
CA GLN A 114 -10.80 -13.82 0.63
C GLN A 114 -11.44 -12.72 -0.23
N GLN A 115 -12.33 -11.90 0.33
CA GLN A 115 -12.94 -10.79 -0.40
C GLN A 115 -11.92 -9.70 -0.72
N GLU A 116 -11.10 -9.30 0.26
CA GLU A 116 -10.15 -8.19 0.14
C GLU A 116 -8.83 -8.58 -0.54
N MET A 117 -8.26 -9.74 -0.19
CA MET A 117 -6.93 -10.18 -0.66
C MET A 117 -6.98 -11.24 -1.76
N LYS A 118 -8.17 -11.76 -2.09
CA LYS A 118 -8.39 -12.86 -3.06
C LYS A 118 -7.67 -14.17 -2.71
N ILE A 119 -7.19 -14.31 -1.48
CA ILE A 119 -6.54 -15.52 -0.95
C ILE A 119 -7.09 -15.85 0.44
N SER A 120 -6.97 -17.10 0.88
CA SER A 120 -7.41 -17.49 2.22
C SER A 120 -6.36 -17.12 3.28
N PRO A 121 -6.74 -16.87 4.54
CA PRO A 121 -5.82 -16.71 5.67
C PRO A 121 -4.79 -17.86 5.79
N LYS A 122 -5.25 -19.11 5.56
CA LYS A 122 -4.38 -20.30 5.57
C LYS A 122 -3.29 -20.27 4.50
N CYS A 123 -3.53 -19.59 3.37
CA CYS A 123 -2.52 -19.36 2.35
C CYS A 123 -1.70 -18.08 2.61
N TYR A 124 -2.33 -17.03 3.14
CA TYR A 124 -1.70 -15.74 3.39
C TYR A 124 -0.57 -15.84 4.42
N ILE A 125 -0.80 -16.49 5.56
CA ILE A 125 0.19 -16.54 6.66
C ILE A 125 1.49 -17.24 6.20
N PRO A 126 1.47 -18.44 5.57
CA PRO A 126 2.69 -19.07 5.07
C PRO A 126 3.36 -18.31 3.90
N PHE A 127 2.59 -17.59 3.09
CA PHE A 127 3.14 -16.73 2.03
C PHE A 127 3.92 -15.55 2.62
N PHE A 128 3.40 -14.96 3.70
CA PHE A 128 4.08 -13.90 4.43
C PHE A 128 5.40 -14.40 5.03
N ASP A 129 5.42 -15.61 5.61
CA ASP A 129 6.65 -16.25 6.09
C ASP A 129 7.70 -16.36 4.99
N SER A 130 7.30 -16.84 3.81
CA SER A 130 8.18 -17.03 2.66
C SER A 130 8.68 -15.69 2.10
N TYR A 131 7.82 -14.68 2.00
CA TYR A 131 8.18 -13.34 1.54
C TYR A 131 9.14 -12.63 2.51
N CYS A 132 8.91 -12.76 3.82
CA CYS A 132 9.84 -12.27 4.84
C CYS A 132 11.18 -13.02 4.84
N MET A 133 11.19 -14.33 4.55
CA MET A 133 12.45 -15.06 4.37
C MET A 133 13.22 -14.58 3.12
N ILE A 134 12.53 -14.26 2.03
CA ILE A 134 13.12 -13.70 0.81
C ILE A 134 13.66 -12.27 1.06
N SER A 135 12.91 -11.42 1.76
CA SER A 135 13.36 -10.05 2.07
C SER A 135 14.45 -10.02 3.14
N LEU A 136 14.44 -10.92 4.13
CA LEU A 136 15.51 -11.07 5.11
C LEU A 136 16.76 -11.67 4.48
N SER A 137 16.67 -12.70 3.63
CA SER A 137 17.83 -13.23 2.87
C SER A 137 18.42 -12.21 1.89
N SER A 138 17.58 -11.39 1.24
CA SER A 138 18.03 -10.24 0.45
C SER A 138 18.67 -9.16 1.31
N SER A 139 18.17 -8.93 2.54
CA SER A 139 18.79 -8.04 3.51
C SER A 139 20.12 -8.59 4.05
N TYR A 140 20.29 -9.91 4.18
CA TYR A 140 21.59 -10.54 4.46
C TYR A 140 22.57 -10.42 3.29
N PHE A 141 22.08 -10.28 2.05
CA PHE A 141 22.94 -9.97 0.90
C PHE A 141 23.36 -8.50 0.85
N CYS A 142 22.58 -7.59 1.44
CA CYS A 142 22.90 -6.16 1.53
C CYS A 142 23.92 -5.82 2.65
N VAL A 143 24.11 -6.71 3.63
CA VAL A 143 25.09 -6.51 4.73
C VAL A 143 26.51 -6.97 4.35
N ILE A 144 26.70 -7.68 3.23
CA ILE A 144 28.03 -8.13 2.76
C ILE A 144 28.68 -7.15 1.77
N TYR A 145 27.95 -6.14 1.28
CA TYR A 145 28.49 -5.08 0.41
C TYR A 145 28.39 -3.69 1.04
N LYS A 146 28.98 -3.53 2.23
CA LYS A 146 29.41 -2.22 2.70
C LYS A 146 30.79 -2.29 3.31
#